data_AF-A0A7Y5WW21-F1
#
_entry.id   AF-A0A7Y5WW21-F1
#
_cell.length_a   1.000
_cell.length_b   1.000
_cell.length_c   1.000
_cell.angle_alpha   90.00
_cell.angle_beta   90.00
_cell.angle_gamma   90.00
#
_symmetry.space_group_name_H-M   'P 1'
#
loop_
_entity.id
_entity.type
_entity.pdbx_description
1 polymer ?
#
loop_
_entity_poly.entity_id
_entity_poly.type
_entity_poly.pdbx_seq_one_letter_code
_entity_poly.pdbx_strand_id
1 'polypeptide(L)'
;MGIDALQLRLVSAQQRFATLERRAGAEQAESKLLPRALKEIENLLADLRTAQEQLVESRQRVDDLQDQLSRQRQRYWDLFETFPDACVMTDADSLIIEANRAAADLFNVSQRYLVGKQLSVFVCEDRAGLLRAIGSATPDREPIQVPFRLRPRERAPL
;
A
#
# COMPACT_ATOMS: atom_id res chain seq x y z
N MET A 1 11.18 -14.12 -3.65
CA MET A 1 11.39 -15.48 -4.17
C MET A 1 11.22 -15.59 -5.71
N GLY A 2 10.18 -15.02 -6.34
CA GLY A 2 10.04 -15.09 -7.82
C GLY A 2 10.97 -14.18 -8.64
N ILE A 3 11.27 -12.97 -8.13
CA ILE A 3 12.13 -11.99 -8.83
C ILE A 3 13.59 -12.46 -8.89
N ASP A 4 14.10 -13.07 -7.82
CA ASP A 4 15.47 -13.57 -7.76
C ASP A 4 15.71 -14.72 -8.77
N ALA A 5 14.71 -15.59 -8.95
CA ALA A 5 14.78 -16.70 -9.90
C ALA A 5 14.81 -16.21 -11.37
N LEU A 6 14.09 -15.14 -11.68
CA LEU A 6 14.08 -14.50 -12.99
C LEU A 6 15.40 -13.81 -13.30
N GLN A 7 15.94 -13.07 -12.33
CA GLN A 7 17.26 -12.45 -12.45
C GLN A 7 18.35 -13.50 -12.66
N LEU A 8 18.33 -14.60 -11.90
CA LEU A 8 19.31 -15.67 -12.04
C LEU A 8 19.26 -16.31 -13.43
N ARG A 9 18.05 -16.56 -13.96
CA ARG A 9 17.85 -17.09 -15.31
C ARG A 9 18.36 -16.15 -16.38
N LEU A 10 18.03 -14.86 -16.29
CA LEU A 10 18.45 -13.83 -17.25
C LEU A 10 19.98 -13.68 -17.29
N VAL A 11 20.63 -13.67 -16.13
CA VAL A 11 22.10 -13.60 -16.03
C VAL A 11 22.73 -14.85 -16.64
N SER A 12 22.19 -16.04 -16.36
CA SER A 12 22.71 -17.29 -16.95
C SER A 12 22.55 -17.32 -18.47
N ALA A 13 21.44 -16.77 -18.98
CA ALA A 13 21.14 -16.66 -20.39
C ALA A 13 22.14 -15.73 -21.12
N GLN A 14 22.41 -14.56 -20.53
CA GLN A 14 23.35 -13.59 -21.10
C GLN A 14 24.79 -14.10 -21.11
N GLN A 15 25.23 -14.77 -20.04
CA GLN A 15 26.57 -15.37 -19.96
C GLN A 15 26.78 -16.45 -21.02
N ARG A 16 25.76 -17.26 -21.26
CA ARG A 16 25.75 -18.33 -22.26
C ARG A 16 25.81 -17.77 -23.68
N PHE A 17 24.99 -16.77 -23.99
CA PHE A 17 25.01 -16.08 -25.28
C PHE A 17 26.38 -15.45 -25.60
N ALA A 18 26.96 -14.74 -24.64
CA ALA A 18 28.29 -14.15 -24.79
C ALA A 18 29.41 -15.19 -25.00
N THR A 19 29.21 -16.43 -24.50
CA THR A 19 30.16 -17.53 -24.69
C THR A 19 30.07 -18.13 -26.10
N LEU A 20 28.87 -18.15 -26.69
CA LEU A 20 28.66 -18.56 -28.07
C LEU A 20 29.25 -17.55 -29.06
N GLU A 21 29.03 -16.25 -28.86
CA GLU A 21 29.58 -15.20 -29.73
C GLU A 21 31.11 -15.27 -29.83
N ARG A 22 31.80 -15.45 -28.69
CA ARG A 22 33.26 -15.58 -28.67
C ARG A 22 33.79 -16.80 -29.41
N ARG A 23 33.02 -17.89 -29.48
CA ARG A 23 33.43 -19.15 -30.10
C ARG A 23 33.04 -19.24 -31.57
N ALA A 24 32.00 -18.54 -32.00
CA ALA A 24 31.62 -18.43 -33.40
C ALA A 24 32.63 -17.62 -34.22
N GLY A 25 33.35 -16.67 -33.60
CA GLY A 25 34.40 -15.87 -34.25
C GLY A 25 35.75 -16.57 -34.41
N ALA A 26 35.95 -17.76 -33.84
CA ALA A 26 37.17 -18.57 -34.02
C ALA A 26 36.87 -19.72 -34.99
N GLU A 27 37.37 -19.60 -36.22
CA GLU A 27 36.97 -20.38 -37.40
C GLU A 27 37.14 -21.92 -37.28
N GLN A 28 36.30 -22.65 -38.04
CA GLN A 28 36.37 -24.07 -38.44
C GLN A 28 35.82 -25.19 -37.52
N ALA A 29 34.63 -25.01 -36.92
CA ALA A 29 33.86 -26.11 -36.32
C ALA A 29 32.39 -26.21 -36.81
N GLU A 30 32.18 -26.00 -38.12
CA GLU A 30 30.86 -25.82 -38.75
C GLU A 30 29.86 -26.97 -38.54
N SER A 31 30.30 -28.22 -38.35
CA SER A 31 29.36 -29.36 -38.23
C SER A 31 28.81 -29.60 -36.81
N LYS A 32 29.47 -29.11 -35.74
CA LYS A 32 29.04 -29.34 -34.34
C LYS A 32 28.62 -28.08 -33.60
N LEU A 33 28.90 -26.89 -34.13
CA LEU A 33 28.50 -25.61 -33.53
C LEU A 33 27.01 -25.31 -33.76
N LEU A 34 26.49 -25.53 -34.97
CA LEU A 34 25.10 -25.23 -35.30
C LEU A 34 24.08 -25.99 -34.43
N PRO A 35 24.21 -27.32 -34.21
CA PRO A 35 23.28 -28.04 -33.33
C PRO A 35 23.36 -27.59 -31.87
N ARG A 36 24.54 -27.17 -31.40
CA ARG A 36 24.74 -26.65 -30.04
C ARG A 36 24.10 -25.28 -29.86
N ALA A 37 24.30 -24.37 -30.81
CA ALA A 37 23.68 -23.04 -30.79
C ALA A 37 22.15 -23.13 -30.85
N LEU A 38 21.60 -24.00 -31.70
CA LEU A 38 20.16 -24.28 -31.74
C LEU A 38 19.64 -24.81 -30.41
N LYS A 39 20.36 -25.76 -29.79
CA LYS A 39 19.96 -26.29 -28.48
C LYS A 39 19.97 -25.24 -27.38
N GLU A 40 20.92 -24.31 -27.44
CA GLU A 40 21.03 -23.22 -26.48
C GLU A 40 19.90 -22.21 -26.64
N ILE A 41 19.53 -21.84 -27.88
CA ILE A 41 18.36 -21.01 -28.17
C ILE A 41 17.06 -21.67 -27.70
N GLU A 42 16.89 -22.98 -27.92
CA GLU A 42 15.73 -23.72 -27.39
C GLU A 42 15.61 -23.60 -25.87
N ASN A 43 16.73 -23.76 -25.15
CA ASN A 43 16.75 -23.63 -23.70
C ASN A 43 16.41 -22.19 -23.26
N LEU A 44 16.96 -21.18 -23.95
CA LEU A 44 16.68 -19.77 -23.68
C LEU A 44 15.20 -19.42 -23.90
N LEU A 45 14.60 -19.93 -24.98
CA LEU A 45 13.18 -19.73 -25.25
C LEU A 45 12.30 -20.41 -24.19
N ALA A 46 12.68 -21.61 -23.73
CA ALA A 46 11.97 -22.28 -22.64
C ALA A 46 12.06 -21.51 -21.31
N ASP A 47 13.24 -20.99 -20.98
CA ASP A 47 13.44 -20.16 -19.80
C ASP A 47 12.65 -18.84 -19.89
N LEU A 48 12.64 -18.19 -21.06
CA LEU A 48 11.89 -16.95 -21.29
C LEU A 48 10.37 -17.17 -21.21
N ARG A 49 9.86 -18.28 -21.76
CA ARG A 49 8.44 -18.66 -21.61
C ARG A 49 8.07 -18.85 -20.16
N THR A 50 8.87 -19.60 -19.41
CA THR A 50 8.63 -19.81 -17.97
C THR A 50 8.65 -18.46 -17.23
N ALA A 51 9.56 -17.57 -17.59
CA ALA A 51 9.66 -16.25 -17.01
C ALA A 51 8.43 -15.37 -17.30
N GLN A 52 7.94 -15.41 -18.54
CA GLN A 52 6.74 -14.71 -18.96
C GLN A 52 5.51 -15.20 -18.21
N GLU A 53 5.35 -16.53 -18.07
CA GLU A 53 4.25 -17.13 -17.31
C GLU A 53 4.26 -16.66 -15.85
N GLN A 54 5.41 -16.65 -15.20
CA GLN A 54 5.56 -16.15 -13.83
C GLN A 54 5.20 -14.66 -13.69
N LEU A 55 5.58 -13.84 -14.68
CA LEU A 55 5.28 -12.41 -14.68
C LEU A 55 3.77 -12.17 -14.85
N VAL A 56 3.12 -12.93 -15.74
CA VAL A 56 1.66 -12.87 -15.92
C VAL A 56 0.94 -13.27 -14.64
N GLU A 57 1.35 -14.36 -13.99
CA GLU A 57 0.77 -14.78 -12.71
C GLU A 57 0.99 -13.73 -11.60
N SER A 58 2.20 -13.17 -11.51
CA SER A 58 2.52 -12.11 -10.55
C SER A 58 1.67 -10.86 -10.77
N ARG A 59 1.45 -10.48 -12.03
CA ARG A 59 0.62 -9.34 -12.39
C ARG A 59 -0.83 -9.58 -11.97
N GLN A 60 -1.38 -10.74 -12.32
CA GLN A 60 -2.74 -11.10 -11.93
C GLN A 60 -2.92 -11.07 -10.40
N ARG A 61 -1.94 -11.58 -9.64
CA ARG A 61 -1.97 -11.53 -8.17
C ARG A 61 -1.99 -10.10 -7.63
N VAL A 62 -1.23 -9.19 -8.24
CA VAL A 62 -1.25 -7.77 -7.84
C VAL A 62 -2.60 -7.14 -8.15
N ASP A 63 -3.15 -7.38 -9.34
CA ASP A 63 -4.45 -6.84 -9.76
C ASP A 63 -5.57 -7.33 -8.82
N ASP A 64 -5.58 -8.63 -8.48
CA ASP A 64 -6.54 -9.21 -7.54
C ASP A 64 -6.45 -8.58 -6.13
N LEU A 65 -5.23 -8.32 -5.65
CA LEU A 65 -5.01 -7.67 -4.35
C LEU A 65 -5.46 -6.21 -4.36
N GLN A 66 -5.23 -5.48 -5.46
CA GLN A 66 -5.68 -4.10 -5.63
C GLN A 66 -7.22 -4.02 -5.63
N ASP A 67 -7.88 -4.96 -6.29
CA ASP A 67 -9.34 -5.08 -6.30
C ASP A 67 -9.90 -5.36 -4.89
N GLN A 68 -9.29 -6.31 -4.17
CA GLN A 68 -9.68 -6.62 -2.79
C GLN A 68 -9.52 -5.42 -1.87
N LEU A 69 -8.38 -4.73 -1.94
CA LEU A 69 -8.11 -3.53 -1.15
C LEU A 69 -9.11 -2.42 -1.47
N SER A 70 -9.43 -2.22 -2.74
CA SER A 70 -10.40 -1.21 -3.18
C SER A 70 -11.80 -1.51 -2.65
N ARG A 71 -12.24 -2.78 -2.69
CA ARG A 71 -13.53 -3.20 -2.12
C ARG A 71 -13.59 -3.03 -0.61
N GLN A 72 -12.52 -3.39 0.10
CA GLN A 72 -12.44 -3.20 1.55
C GLN A 72 -12.45 -1.71 1.92
N ARG A 73 -11.70 -0.88 1.18
CA ARG A 73 -11.69 0.56 1.37
C ARG A 73 -13.07 1.16 1.12
N GLN A 74 -13.76 0.76 0.06
CA GLN A 74 -15.12 1.24 -0.20
C GLN A 74 -16.07 0.86 0.94
N ARG A 75 -16.04 -0.41 1.37
CA ARG A 75 -16.85 -0.87 2.50
C ARG A 75 -16.55 -0.13 3.80
N TYR A 76 -15.28 0.15 4.07
CA TYR A 76 -14.87 0.98 5.21
C TYR A 76 -15.51 2.37 5.11
N TRP A 77 -15.36 3.05 3.96
CA TRP A 77 -15.90 4.39 3.78
C TRP A 77 -17.43 4.42 3.88
N ASP A 78 -18.13 3.46 3.27
CA ASP A 78 -19.59 3.38 3.34
C ASP A 78 -20.06 3.24 4.79
N LEU A 79 -19.41 2.38 5.58
CA LEU A 79 -19.74 2.17 6.99
C LEU A 79 -19.37 3.38 7.85
N PHE A 80 -18.17 3.92 7.66
CA PHE A 80 -17.67 5.08 8.43
C PHE A 80 -18.54 6.31 8.19
N GLU A 81 -18.87 6.60 6.93
CA GLU A 81 -19.65 7.77 6.51
C GLU A 81 -21.11 7.71 6.98
N THR A 82 -21.69 6.51 7.05
CA THR A 82 -23.07 6.30 7.49
C THR A 82 -23.21 6.01 8.98
N PHE A 83 -22.09 5.91 9.71
CA PHE A 83 -22.09 5.66 11.15
C PHE A 83 -22.81 6.81 11.89
N PRO A 84 -23.77 6.51 12.77
CA PRO A 84 -24.60 7.53 13.40
C PRO A 84 -23.83 8.39 14.40
N ASP A 85 -22.83 7.83 15.07
CA ASP A 85 -22.03 8.57 16.04
C ASP A 85 -20.90 9.34 15.35
N ALA A 86 -20.60 10.52 15.87
CA ALA A 86 -19.49 11.32 15.39
C ALA A 86 -18.16 10.60 15.62
N CYS A 87 -17.44 10.32 14.54
CA CYS A 87 -16.16 9.64 14.58
C CYS A 87 -15.09 10.45 13.84
N VAL A 88 -13.93 10.62 14.50
CA VAL A 88 -12.75 11.26 13.94
C VAL A 88 -11.56 10.33 14.15
N MET A 89 -10.69 10.25 13.14
CA MET A 89 -9.40 9.60 13.25
C MET A 89 -8.34 10.68 13.29
N THR A 90 -7.45 10.60 14.28
CA THR A 90 -6.34 11.54 14.42
C THR A 90 -4.99 10.83 14.37
N ASP A 91 -3.92 11.57 14.09
CA ASP A 91 -2.58 11.15 14.48
C ASP A 91 -2.35 11.36 15.99
N ALA A 92 -1.13 11.06 16.44
CA ALA A 92 -0.71 11.22 17.83
C ALA A 92 -0.65 12.70 18.28
N ASP A 93 -0.53 13.64 17.35
CA ASP A 93 -0.49 15.09 17.59
C ASP A 93 -1.88 15.74 17.49
N SER A 94 -2.94 14.94 17.46
CA SER A 94 -4.34 15.35 17.34
C SER A 94 -4.72 15.95 15.98
N LEU A 95 -3.92 15.79 14.93
CA LEU A 95 -4.31 16.20 13.58
C LEU A 95 -5.42 15.27 13.08
N ILE A 96 -6.57 15.83 12.70
CA ILE A 96 -7.68 15.04 12.13
C ILE A 96 -7.27 14.58 10.73
N ILE A 97 -7.16 13.26 10.55
CA ILE A 97 -6.85 12.60 9.28
C ILE A 97 -8.16 12.28 8.54
N GLU A 98 -9.17 11.80 9.27
CA GLU A 98 -10.48 11.45 8.71
C GLU A 98 -11.60 11.84 9.69
N ALA A 99 -12.77 12.18 9.14
CA ALA A 99 -13.96 12.53 9.91
C ALA A 99 -15.20 12.10 9.15
N ASN A 100 -16.13 11.41 9.81
CA ASN A 100 -17.39 11.01 9.18
C ASN A 100 -18.40 12.16 9.12
N ARG A 101 -19.55 11.91 8.47
CA ARG A 101 -20.61 12.91 8.34
C ARG A 101 -21.16 13.38 9.68
N ALA A 102 -21.39 12.45 10.61
CA ALA A 102 -21.87 12.77 11.95
C ALA A 102 -20.89 13.69 12.70
N ALA A 103 -19.57 13.52 12.52
CA ALA A 103 -18.58 14.44 13.04
C ALA A 103 -18.67 15.81 12.37
N ALA A 104 -18.85 15.90 11.05
CA ALA A 104 -19.05 17.19 10.40
C ALA A 104 -20.24 17.97 10.96
N ASP A 105 -21.34 17.26 11.23
CA ASP A 105 -22.56 17.84 11.81
C ASP A 105 -22.35 18.27 13.27
N LEU A 106 -21.67 17.43 14.07
CA LEU A 106 -21.35 17.71 15.47
C LEU A 106 -20.43 18.92 15.61
N PHE A 107 -19.34 18.96 14.85
CA PHE A 107 -18.35 20.03 14.90
C PHE A 107 -18.80 21.30 14.15
N ASN A 108 -19.90 21.24 13.40
CA ASN A 108 -20.43 22.31 12.55
C ASN A 108 -19.39 22.79 11.51
N VAL A 109 -18.66 21.84 10.92
CA VAL A 109 -17.62 22.08 9.91
C VAL A 109 -17.67 20.95 8.91
N SER A 110 -17.81 21.26 7.62
CA SER A 110 -17.78 20.23 6.57
C SER A 110 -16.48 19.41 6.64
N GLN A 111 -16.54 18.10 6.35
CA GLN A 111 -15.40 17.17 6.44
C GLN A 111 -14.12 17.68 5.75
N ARG A 112 -14.26 18.28 4.55
CA ARG A 112 -13.15 18.88 3.79
C ARG A 112 -12.34 19.94 4.55
N TYR A 113 -12.94 20.58 5.55
CA TYR A 113 -12.31 21.58 6.39
C TYR A 113 -12.00 21.05 7.80
N LEU A 114 -12.52 19.89 8.19
CA LEU A 114 -12.13 19.22 9.43
C LEU A 114 -10.79 18.51 9.26
N VAL A 115 -10.61 17.81 8.16
CA VAL A 115 -9.34 17.12 7.83
C VAL A 115 -8.21 18.15 7.78
N GLY A 116 -7.11 17.84 8.47
CA GLY A 116 -5.95 18.71 8.62
C GLY A 116 -6.08 19.75 9.75
N LYS A 117 -7.17 19.78 10.52
CA LYS A 117 -7.26 20.61 11.74
C LYS A 117 -6.86 19.81 12.97
N GLN A 118 -6.30 20.49 13.97
CA GLN A 118 -6.09 19.91 15.28
C GLN A 118 -7.43 19.74 16.01
N LEU A 119 -7.75 18.52 16.42
CA LEU A 119 -8.91 18.20 17.26
C LEU A 119 -8.95 19.06 18.53
N SER A 120 -7.79 19.30 19.15
CA SER A 120 -7.65 20.11 20.38
C SER A 120 -8.21 21.53 20.27
N VAL A 121 -8.31 22.11 19.06
CA VAL A 121 -8.89 23.46 18.84
C VAL A 121 -10.37 23.50 19.20
N PHE A 122 -11.07 22.38 19.05
CA PHE A 122 -12.49 22.24 19.38
C PHE A 122 -12.75 21.86 20.83
N VAL A 123 -11.71 21.67 21.66
CA VAL A 123 -11.87 21.33 23.08
C VAL A 123 -11.92 22.60 23.93
N CYS A 124 -12.90 22.67 24.82
CA CYS A 124 -12.97 23.68 25.87
C CYS A 124 -12.09 23.30 27.06
N GLU A 125 -11.41 24.30 27.64
CA GLU A 125 -10.75 24.24 28.95
C GLU A 125 -9.56 23.26 29.01
N ASP A 126 -9.76 21.95 28.84
CA ASP A 126 -8.75 20.90 29.06
C ASP A 126 -8.17 20.30 27.77
N ARG A 127 -7.52 21.13 26.97
CA ARG A 127 -6.79 20.67 25.76
C ARG A 127 -5.64 19.74 26.11
N ALA A 128 -4.92 20.05 27.18
CA ALA A 128 -3.74 19.30 27.60
C ALA A 128 -4.12 17.89 28.08
N GLY A 129 -5.27 17.73 28.76
CA GLY A 129 -5.81 16.44 29.15
C GLY A 129 -6.13 15.57 27.96
N LEU A 130 -6.80 16.11 26.93
CA LEU A 130 -7.06 15.37 25.70
C LEU A 130 -5.76 14.92 25.03
N LEU A 131 -4.79 15.82 24.86
CA LEU A 131 -3.51 15.49 24.21
C LEU A 131 -2.73 14.40 24.97
N ARG A 132 -2.71 14.47 26.31
CA ARG A 132 -2.12 13.40 27.14
C ARG A 132 -2.85 12.08 26.95
N ALA A 133 -4.17 12.09 26.88
CA ALA A 133 -4.96 10.89 26.66
C ALA A 133 -4.66 10.26 25.29
N ILE A 134 -4.65 11.07 24.23
CA ILE A 134 -4.27 10.64 22.87
C ILE A 134 -2.86 10.05 22.87
N GLY A 135 -1.88 10.75 23.46
CA GLY A 135 -0.50 10.25 23.54
C GLY A 135 -0.32 9.00 24.41
N SER A 136 -1.26 8.70 25.31
CA SER A 136 -1.24 7.49 26.14
C SER A 136 -2.00 6.31 25.53
N ALA A 137 -2.77 6.54 24.46
CA ALA A 137 -3.51 5.50 23.76
C ALA A 137 -2.55 4.70 22.87
N THR A 138 -2.59 3.37 22.98
CA THR A 138 -1.79 2.46 22.17
C THR A 138 -2.67 1.35 21.61
N PRO A 139 -2.35 0.75 20.45
CA PRO A 139 -3.18 -0.29 19.81
C PRO A 139 -3.44 -1.51 20.71
N ASP A 140 -2.47 -1.88 21.55
CA ASP A 140 -2.52 -3.07 22.41
C ASP A 140 -3.22 -2.82 23.77
N ARG A 141 -3.79 -1.64 23.98
CA ARG A 141 -4.48 -1.28 25.23
C ARG A 141 -5.98 -1.19 25.04
N GLU A 142 -6.71 -1.34 26.15
CA GLU A 142 -8.15 -1.12 26.18
C GLU A 142 -8.50 0.32 25.78
N PRO A 143 -9.67 0.53 25.14
CA PRO A 143 -10.15 1.87 24.79
C PRO A 143 -10.21 2.78 26.02
N ILE A 144 -9.62 3.97 25.90
CA ILE A 144 -9.67 4.99 26.96
C ILE A 144 -10.88 5.87 26.73
N GLN A 145 -11.71 6.04 27.76
CA GLN A 145 -12.79 7.03 27.75
C GLN A 145 -12.34 8.28 28.48
N VAL A 146 -12.45 9.43 27.82
CA VAL A 146 -12.10 10.72 28.41
C VAL A 146 -13.26 11.68 28.22
N PRO A 147 -13.91 12.15 29.30
CA PRO A 147 -14.91 13.20 29.19
C PRO A 147 -14.21 14.52 28.86
N PHE A 148 -14.69 15.21 27.84
CA PHE A 148 -14.26 16.58 27.53
C PHE A 148 -15.45 17.37 26.99
N ARG A 149 -15.37 18.70 27.08
CA ARG A 149 -16.39 19.60 26.55
C ARG A 149 -15.97 20.05 25.15
N LEU A 150 -16.85 19.86 24.18
CA LEU A 150 -16.62 20.22 22.78
C LEU A 150 -17.17 21.62 22.50
N ARG A 151 -16.47 22.42 21.69
CA ARG A 151 -16.98 23.67 21.12
C ARG A 151 -17.05 23.55 19.61
N PRO A 152 -18.23 23.24 19.05
CA PRO A 152 -18.42 23.29 17.61
C PRO A 152 -18.21 24.71 17.09
N ARG A 153 -17.86 24.82 15.81
CA ARG A 153 -17.70 26.12 15.16
C ARG A 153 -19.02 26.88 15.20
N GLU A 154 -19.01 28.14 15.62
CA GLU A 154 -20.19 29.03 15.62
C GLU A 154 -21.39 28.48 16.44
N ARG A 155 -21.17 27.53 17.37
CA ARG A 155 -22.18 27.05 18.32
C ARG A 155 -21.70 27.16 19.77
N ALA A 156 -22.65 27.04 20.69
CA ALA A 156 -22.35 26.95 22.11
C ALA A 156 -21.60 25.64 22.43
N PRO A 157 -20.77 25.62 23.50
CA PRO A 157 -20.14 24.39 23.97
C PRO A 157 -21.16 23.30 24.34
N LEU A 158 -20.81 22.04 24.05
CA LEU A 158 -21.53 20.80 24.36
C LEU A 158 -20.73 19.98 25.37
#